data_AF-A0A9P7CYV8-F1
#
_entry.id   AF-A0A9P7CYV8-F1
#
_cell.length_a   1.000
_cell.length_b   1.000
_cell.length_c   1.000
_cell.angle_alpha   90.00
_cell.angle_beta   90.00
_cell.angle_gamma   90.00
#
_symmetry.space_group_name_H-M   'P 1'
#
loop_
_entity.id
_entity.type
_entity.pdbx_description
1 polymer ?
#
loop_
_entity_poly.entity_id
_entity_poly.type
_entity_poly.pdbx_seq_one_letter_code
_entity_poly.pdbx_strand_id
1 'polypeptide(L)'
;MLHINLFLSAFIAIGHTATAAVGSDMKPFLDSIMAQIKFGLQARGYNSFYRKKNAPSEEPIFQCVGMLASAVGPNLTKLLHDLFFACGLSEPLRQALMAIARNIPPLLKTIQDRLLDLLSVILCGQHYKAIEAPASLVRSDVSAFTRDLSSSQLIILALSALGTFDFSGHIFEFVRNAALPYLEDDNADVRRAGALTCCRLFIVDPICYQASSHAIEIISDVLAKLLTLGIADPGKFVCSLTGHLT
;
A
#
# COMPACT_ATOMS: atom_id res chain seq x y z
N MET A 1 -13.42 27.35 -0.27
CA MET A 1 -12.26 26.85 -1.05
C MET A 1 -10.93 27.44 -0.55
N LEU A 2 -10.79 28.76 -0.42
CA LEU A 2 -9.60 29.43 0.14
C LEU A 2 -9.19 28.95 1.54
N HIS A 3 -10.15 28.79 2.46
CA HIS A 3 -9.88 28.35 3.84
C HIS A 3 -9.33 26.91 3.93
N ILE A 4 -9.73 26.03 2.99
CA ILE A 4 -9.27 24.63 2.92
C ILE A 4 -7.84 24.55 2.37
N ASN A 5 -7.50 25.37 1.39
CA ASN A 5 -6.14 25.44 0.85
C ASN A 5 -5.15 26.04 1.86
N LEU A 6 -5.56 27.07 2.61
CA LEU A 6 -4.74 27.63 3.67
C LEU A 6 -4.48 26.60 4.78
N PHE A 7 -5.51 25.86 5.18
CA PHE A 7 -5.40 24.79 6.17
C PHE A 7 -4.46 23.65 5.74
N LEU A 8 -4.47 23.27 4.46
CA LEU A 8 -3.56 22.27 3.90
C LEU A 8 -2.10 22.76 3.85
N SER A 9 -1.88 24.03 3.47
CA SER A 9 -0.54 24.63 3.46
C SER A 9 0.07 24.75 4.87
N ALA A 10 -0.77 24.92 5.90
CA ALA A 10 -0.34 24.95 7.29
C ALA A 10 0.29 23.62 7.73
N PHE A 11 -0.26 22.47 7.31
CA PHE A 11 0.34 21.16 7.62
C PHE A 11 1.73 21.00 7.00
N ILE A 12 1.92 21.45 5.77
CA ILE A 12 3.25 21.40 5.12
C ILE A 12 4.24 22.28 5.88
N ALA A 13 3.85 23.50 6.27
CA ALA A 13 4.69 24.39 7.06
C ALA A 13 5.07 23.78 8.42
N ILE A 14 4.11 23.14 9.11
CA ILE A 14 4.37 22.41 10.37
C ILE A 14 5.38 21.30 10.15
N GLY A 15 5.22 20.50 9.09
CA GLY A 15 6.14 19.42 8.75
C GLY A 15 7.56 19.94 8.50
N HIS A 16 7.72 20.96 7.66
CA HIS A 16 9.04 21.58 7.42
C HIS A 16 9.65 22.16 8.70
N THR A 17 8.85 22.78 9.56
CA THR A 17 9.34 23.33 10.85
C THR A 17 9.81 22.21 11.77
N ALA A 18 9.07 21.09 11.82
CA ALA A 18 9.47 19.92 12.59
C ALA A 18 10.81 19.36 12.10
N THR A 19 10.99 19.22 10.78
CA THR A 19 12.23 18.65 10.22
C THR A 19 13.42 19.61 10.26
N ALA A 20 13.20 20.91 10.03
CA ALA A 20 14.29 21.87 9.84
C ALA A 20 14.78 22.54 11.12
N ALA A 21 13.90 22.78 12.10
CA ALA A 21 14.22 23.66 13.24
C ALA A 21 14.10 22.98 14.60
N VAL A 22 13.15 22.05 14.77
CA VAL A 22 12.72 21.62 16.11
C VAL A 22 13.10 20.16 16.42
N GLY A 23 13.02 19.25 15.43
CA GLY A 23 13.35 17.84 15.62
C GLY A 23 12.67 17.21 16.83
N SER A 24 13.47 16.79 17.82
CA SER A 24 13.00 16.17 19.05
C SER A 24 12.24 17.10 20.01
N ASP A 25 12.38 18.42 19.87
CA ASP A 25 11.74 19.40 20.75
C ASP A 25 10.28 19.67 20.34
N MET A 26 9.80 19.00 19.28
CA MET A 26 8.43 19.11 18.78
C MET A 26 7.45 18.26 19.61
N LYS A 27 7.96 17.37 20.47
CA LYS A 27 7.19 16.48 21.35
C LYS A 27 6.00 17.14 22.08
N PRO A 28 6.13 18.30 22.76
CA PRO A 28 5.00 18.90 23.49
C PRO A 28 3.85 19.36 22.58
N PHE A 29 4.10 19.57 21.29
CA PHE A 29 3.08 20.00 20.33
C PHE A 29 2.47 18.84 19.54
N LEU A 30 3.04 17.63 19.63
CA LEU A 30 2.62 16.48 18.83
C LEU A 30 1.16 16.10 19.06
N ASP A 31 0.69 16.06 20.30
CA ASP A 31 -0.71 15.70 20.60
C ASP A 31 -1.69 16.68 19.96
N SER A 32 -1.37 17.98 20.01
CA SER A 32 -2.18 19.04 19.41
C SER A 32 -2.19 18.94 17.88
N ILE A 33 -1.02 18.76 17.27
CA ILE A 33 -0.87 18.59 15.81
C ILE A 33 -1.62 17.35 15.33
N MET A 34 -1.47 16.22 16.03
CA MET A 34 -2.13 14.97 15.67
C MET A 34 -3.65 15.04 15.85
N ALA A 35 -4.16 15.78 16.84
CA ALA A 35 -5.59 16.05 16.95
C ALA A 35 -6.12 16.82 15.73
N GLN A 36 -5.39 17.83 15.24
CA GLN A 36 -5.77 18.58 14.04
C GLN A 36 -5.68 17.74 12.76
N ILE A 37 -4.68 16.86 12.67
CA ILE A 37 -4.55 15.90 11.57
C ILE A 37 -5.75 14.94 11.57
N LYS A 38 -6.09 14.34 12.71
CA LYS A 38 -7.25 13.45 12.85
C LYS A 38 -8.55 14.15 12.47
N PHE A 39 -8.76 15.37 12.95
CA PHE A 39 -9.92 16.19 12.57
C PHE A 39 -9.96 16.48 11.06
N GLY A 40 -8.81 16.83 10.48
CA GLY A 40 -8.67 17.11 9.04
C GLY A 40 -8.98 15.90 8.15
N LEU A 41 -8.65 14.69 8.61
CA LEU A 41 -8.98 13.43 7.94
C LEU A 41 -10.45 13.03 8.15
N GLN A 42 -10.98 13.18 9.36
CA GLN A 42 -12.40 12.91 9.67
C GLN A 42 -13.34 13.78 8.84
N ALA A 43 -13.04 15.07 8.70
CA ALA A 43 -13.82 16.00 7.88
C ALA A 43 -13.85 15.62 6.38
N ARG A 44 -12.95 14.75 5.93
CA ARG A 44 -12.79 14.34 4.52
C ARG A 44 -13.27 12.93 4.21
N GLY A 45 -13.74 12.19 5.23
CA GLY A 45 -14.31 10.86 5.06
C GLY A 45 -13.34 9.71 5.35
N TYR A 46 -12.41 9.92 6.28
CA TYR A 46 -11.57 8.90 6.97
C TYR A 46 -12.19 7.49 7.01
N ASN A 47 -13.47 7.33 7.41
CA ASN A 47 -14.11 6.02 7.53
C ASN A 47 -14.43 5.28 6.22
N SER A 48 -14.12 5.83 5.04
CA SER A 48 -14.37 5.14 3.77
C SER A 48 -13.10 4.46 3.28
N PHE A 49 -13.18 3.15 3.13
CA PHE A 49 -12.19 2.32 2.45
C PHE A 49 -11.86 2.83 1.03
N TYR A 50 -12.78 3.62 0.46
CA TYR A 50 -12.75 4.18 -0.87
C TYR A 50 -12.76 5.71 -0.82
N ARG A 51 -11.82 6.35 -1.52
CA ARG A 51 -11.82 7.81 -1.67
C ARG A 51 -13.08 8.25 -2.43
N LYS A 52 -13.88 9.14 -1.84
CA LYS A 52 -15.02 9.77 -2.54
C LYS A 52 -14.47 10.68 -3.66
N LYS A 53 -14.94 10.52 -4.91
CA LYS A 53 -14.44 11.20 -6.13
C LYS A 53 -14.31 12.74 -6.05
N ASN A 54 -14.96 13.40 -5.08
CA ASN A 54 -14.93 14.86 -4.89
C ASN A 54 -14.23 15.30 -3.57
N ALA A 55 -13.49 14.42 -2.90
CA ALA A 55 -12.77 14.78 -1.68
C ALA A 55 -11.50 15.60 -2.01
N PRO A 56 -11.31 16.79 -1.39
CA PRO A 56 -10.10 17.61 -1.57
C PRO A 56 -8.85 16.83 -1.14
N SER A 57 -7.72 17.06 -1.83
CA SER A 57 -6.49 16.28 -1.62
C SER A 57 -6.04 16.26 -0.16
N GLU A 58 -5.82 15.05 0.36
CA GLU A 58 -5.32 14.76 1.71
C GLU A 58 -3.78 14.67 1.74
N GLU A 59 -3.14 14.78 0.57
CA GLU A 59 -1.71 14.66 0.37
C GLU A 59 -0.87 15.54 1.32
N PRO A 60 -1.19 16.85 1.52
CA PRO A 60 -0.48 17.68 2.48
C PRO A 60 -0.51 17.17 3.93
N ILE A 61 -1.58 16.47 4.31
CA ILE A 61 -1.75 15.91 5.65
C ILE A 61 -0.81 14.71 5.81
N PHE A 62 -0.82 13.78 4.85
CA PHE A 62 0.06 12.61 4.87
C PHE A 62 1.54 13.00 4.73
N GLN A 63 1.86 14.02 3.94
CA GLN A 63 3.21 14.55 3.82
C GLN A 63 3.71 15.14 5.15
N CYS A 64 2.85 15.87 5.86
CA CYS A 64 3.14 16.35 7.22
C CYS A 64 3.45 15.19 8.18
N VAL A 65 2.62 14.14 8.17
CA VAL A 65 2.86 12.94 9.00
C VAL A 65 4.20 12.28 8.67
N GLY A 66 4.56 12.14 7.39
CA GLY A 66 5.86 11.60 6.98
C GLY A 66 7.04 12.46 7.46
N MET A 67 6.93 13.79 7.36
CA MET A 67 7.95 14.72 7.86
C MET A 67 8.06 14.69 9.40
N LEU A 68 6.95 14.56 10.12
CA LEU A 68 6.93 14.38 11.57
C LEU A 68 7.58 13.05 11.98
N ALA A 69 7.31 11.97 11.25
CA ALA A 69 7.93 10.68 11.53
C ALA A 69 9.46 10.73 11.39
N SER A 70 9.97 11.48 10.40
CA SER A 70 11.40 11.70 10.23
C SER A 70 12.00 12.60 11.33
N ALA A 71 11.28 13.64 11.75
CA ALA A 71 11.76 14.60 12.74
C ALA A 71 11.77 14.07 14.19
N VAL A 72 10.72 13.35 14.60
CA VAL A 72 10.48 12.98 16.01
C VAL A 72 10.62 11.48 16.27
N GLY A 73 10.70 10.67 15.21
CA GLY A 73 10.95 9.23 15.26
C GLY A 73 9.93 8.47 16.13
N PRO A 74 10.35 7.56 17.02
CA PRO A 74 9.47 6.63 17.73
C PRO A 74 8.49 7.28 18.70
N ASN A 75 8.61 8.58 18.99
CA ASN A 75 7.63 9.31 19.80
C ASN A 75 6.26 9.42 19.09
N LEU A 76 6.23 9.28 17.77
CA LEU A 76 5.00 9.35 16.98
C LEU A 76 4.21 8.03 16.96
N THR A 77 4.81 6.91 17.39
CA THR A 77 4.27 5.55 17.27
C THR A 77 2.87 5.40 17.88
N LYS A 78 2.64 5.97 19.06
CA LYS A 78 1.33 5.88 19.76
C LYS A 78 0.23 6.64 19.02
N LEU A 79 0.57 7.78 18.43
CA LEU A 79 -0.39 8.67 17.77
C LEU A 79 -0.74 8.19 16.36
N LEU A 80 0.19 7.47 15.73
CA LEU A 80 0.00 6.87 14.42
C LEU A 80 -0.91 5.65 14.42
N HIS A 81 -0.94 4.89 15.52
CA HIS A 81 -1.74 3.68 15.63
C HIS A 81 -3.18 3.96 15.20
N ASP A 82 -3.87 4.92 15.83
CA ASP A 82 -5.25 5.30 15.50
C ASP A 82 -5.45 5.81 14.07
N LEU A 83 -4.43 6.48 13.51
CA LEU A 83 -4.52 7.10 12.20
C LEU A 83 -4.46 6.06 11.07
N PHE A 84 -3.70 4.99 11.28
CA PHE A 84 -3.58 3.89 10.31
C PHE A 84 -4.85 3.05 10.17
N PHE A 85 -5.62 2.85 11.24
CA PHE A 85 -6.77 1.94 11.22
C PHE A 85 -7.97 2.44 10.44
N ALA A 86 -7.96 3.71 10.06
CA ALA A 86 -9.13 4.30 9.45
C ALA A 86 -8.78 5.33 8.40
N CYS A 87 -7.63 5.19 7.75
CA CYS A 87 -7.44 5.78 6.42
C CYS A 87 -7.63 4.70 5.35
N GLY A 88 -8.43 4.97 4.31
CA GLY A 88 -8.51 4.13 3.12
C GLY A 88 -7.22 4.18 2.28
N LEU A 89 -7.01 3.20 1.41
CA LEU A 89 -5.79 3.14 0.58
C LEU A 89 -5.72 4.36 -0.36
N SER A 90 -4.65 5.13 -0.25
CA SER A 90 -4.35 6.25 -1.15
C SER A 90 -2.85 6.33 -1.43
N GLU A 91 -2.49 6.91 -2.57
CA GLU A 91 -1.09 7.07 -2.97
C GLU A 91 -0.28 7.93 -1.95
N PRO A 92 -0.80 9.05 -1.41
CA PRO A 92 -0.09 9.80 -0.38
C PRO A 92 0.06 9.01 0.94
N LEU A 93 -0.95 8.21 1.32
CA LEU A 93 -0.84 7.32 2.49
C LEU A 93 0.28 6.30 2.29
N ARG A 94 0.36 5.66 1.12
CA ARG A 94 1.42 4.71 0.77
C ARG A 94 2.81 5.35 0.92
N GLN A 95 2.98 6.58 0.42
CA GLN A 95 4.24 7.32 0.55
C GLN A 95 4.59 7.68 2.00
N ALA A 96 3.60 8.13 2.77
CA ALA A 96 3.78 8.39 4.19
C ALA A 96 4.14 7.12 4.97
N LEU A 97 3.48 5.99 4.69
CA LEU A 97 3.77 4.69 5.29
C LEU A 97 5.22 4.26 5.04
N MET A 98 5.71 4.41 3.80
CA MET A 98 7.12 4.12 3.47
C MET A 98 8.07 5.01 4.25
N ALA A 99 7.77 6.31 4.38
CA ALA A 99 8.59 7.23 5.17
C ALA A 99 8.59 6.86 6.66
N ILE A 100 7.44 6.50 7.22
CA ILE A 100 7.30 6.09 8.62
C ILE A 100 8.06 4.79 8.86
N ALA A 101 7.89 3.79 8.00
CA ALA A 101 8.58 2.50 8.11
C ALA A 101 10.10 2.64 8.12
N ARG A 102 10.64 3.57 7.32
CA ARG A 102 12.08 3.87 7.27
C ARG A 102 12.59 4.60 8.52
N ASN A 103 11.81 5.53 9.07
CA ASN A 103 12.23 6.36 10.21
C ASN A 103 11.86 5.75 11.58
N ILE A 104 10.93 4.79 11.61
CA ILE A 104 10.44 4.12 12.82
C ILE A 104 10.43 2.60 12.61
N PRO A 105 11.60 1.93 12.62
CA PRO A 105 11.70 0.48 12.43
C PRO A 105 10.82 -0.38 13.37
N PRO A 106 10.59 -0.02 14.65
CA PRO A 106 9.71 -0.81 15.53
C PRO A 106 8.26 -0.93 15.04
N LEU A 107 7.81 0.01 14.20
CA LEU A 107 6.44 0.05 13.69
C LEU A 107 6.29 -0.69 12.36
N LEU A 108 7.40 -1.07 11.72
CA LEU A 108 7.44 -1.72 10.40
C LEU A 108 6.52 -2.93 10.36
N LYS A 109 6.64 -3.85 11.33
CA LYS A 109 5.85 -5.08 11.37
C LYS A 109 4.35 -4.81 11.46
N THR A 110 3.94 -3.88 12.33
CA THR A 110 2.53 -3.49 12.46
C THR A 110 2.00 -2.86 11.17
N ILE A 111 2.81 -2.05 10.49
CA ILE A 111 2.44 -1.47 9.19
C ILE A 111 2.29 -2.57 8.13
N GLN A 112 3.24 -3.50 8.06
CA GLN A 112 3.22 -4.61 7.12
C GLN A 112 1.95 -5.45 7.28
N ASP A 113 1.66 -5.91 8.50
CA ASP A 113 0.50 -6.76 8.78
C ASP A 113 -0.82 -6.08 8.38
N ARG A 114 -0.97 -4.79 8.67
CA ARG A 114 -2.20 -4.04 8.38
C ARG A 114 -2.34 -3.62 6.93
N LEU A 115 -1.22 -3.26 6.29
CA LEU A 115 -1.24 -2.98 4.87
C LEU A 115 -1.55 -4.26 4.09
N LEU A 116 -1.03 -5.42 4.49
CA LEU A 116 -1.42 -6.72 3.91
C LEU A 116 -2.90 -7.02 4.10
N ASP A 117 -3.45 -6.79 5.28
CA ASP A 117 -4.89 -6.95 5.54
C ASP A 117 -5.75 -6.06 4.65
N LEU A 118 -5.38 -4.78 4.53
CA LEU A 118 -6.03 -3.82 3.65
C LEU A 118 -5.98 -4.24 2.19
N LEU A 119 -4.80 -4.64 1.71
CA LEU A 119 -4.59 -5.13 0.35
C LEU A 119 -5.37 -6.42 0.08
N SER A 120 -5.45 -7.32 1.07
CA SER A 120 -6.22 -8.55 0.97
C SER A 120 -7.70 -8.28 0.81
N VAL A 121 -8.24 -7.31 1.56
CA VAL A 121 -9.64 -6.92 1.43
C VAL A 121 -9.90 -6.28 0.06
N ILE A 122 -8.97 -5.47 -0.48
CA ILE A 122 -9.11 -4.86 -1.82
C ILE A 122 -9.02 -5.90 -2.93
N LEU A 123 -8.00 -6.77 -2.89
CA LEU A 123 -7.63 -7.66 -3.98
C LEU A 123 -8.36 -9.01 -3.92
N CYS A 124 -8.58 -9.54 -2.72
CA CYS A 124 -9.18 -10.86 -2.50
C CYS A 124 -10.60 -10.77 -1.93
N GLY A 125 -11.04 -9.61 -1.43
CA GLY A 125 -12.34 -9.45 -0.77
C GLY A 125 -12.41 -10.06 0.64
N GLN A 126 -11.27 -10.46 1.21
CA GLN A 126 -11.19 -11.10 2.53
C GLN A 126 -10.00 -10.57 3.33
N HIS A 127 -10.12 -10.54 4.66
CA HIS A 127 -9.05 -10.14 5.57
C HIS A 127 -7.85 -11.09 5.48
N TYR A 128 -6.64 -10.56 5.62
CA TYR A 128 -5.42 -11.34 5.60
C TYR A 128 -5.33 -12.19 6.87
N LYS A 129 -5.19 -13.51 6.72
CA LYS A 129 -4.83 -14.42 7.80
C LYS A 129 -3.40 -14.88 7.60
N ALA A 130 -2.48 -14.33 8.40
CA ALA A 130 -1.15 -14.90 8.53
C ALA A 130 -1.30 -16.36 8.99
N ILE A 131 -0.57 -17.28 8.35
CA ILE A 131 -0.68 -18.73 8.47
C ILE A 131 -0.57 -19.17 9.94
N GLU A 132 -1.72 -19.43 10.56
CA GLU A 132 -1.86 -20.26 11.75
C GLU A 132 -2.81 -21.42 11.39
N ALA A 133 -2.24 -22.51 10.86
CA ALA A 133 -2.83 -23.84 10.65
C ALA A 133 -3.93 -24.00 9.55
N PRO A 134 -4.12 -25.23 9.00
CA PRO A 134 -4.79 -25.45 7.74
C PRO A 134 -6.30 -25.45 7.94
N ALA A 135 -6.96 -24.37 7.51
CA ALA A 135 -8.42 -24.31 7.49
C ALA A 135 -8.91 -24.09 6.06
N SER A 136 -9.33 -25.20 5.46
CA SER A 136 -10.34 -25.34 4.40
C SER A 136 -10.37 -24.24 3.34
N LEU A 137 -9.83 -24.59 2.17
CA LEU A 137 -9.99 -23.90 0.90
C LEU A 137 -11.47 -23.88 0.46
N VAL A 138 -12.31 -23.10 1.14
CA VAL A 138 -13.61 -22.71 0.59
C VAL A 138 -13.41 -21.38 -0.09
N ARG A 139 -13.05 -21.48 -1.37
CA ARG A 139 -13.20 -20.42 -2.35
C ARG A 139 -14.70 -20.15 -2.45
N SER A 140 -15.26 -19.35 -1.55
CA SER A 140 -16.60 -18.80 -1.77
C SER A 140 -16.51 -17.90 -2.99
N ASP A 141 -17.38 -18.15 -3.96
CA ASP A 141 -17.62 -17.37 -5.17
C ASP A 141 -18.08 -15.92 -4.86
N VAL A 142 -17.28 -15.18 -4.10
CA VAL A 142 -17.47 -13.77 -3.78
C VAL A 142 -16.71 -12.89 -4.80
N SER A 143 -15.92 -13.52 -5.67
CA SER A 143 -15.14 -12.84 -6.72
C SER A 143 -16.02 -12.05 -7.69
N ALA A 144 -17.32 -12.34 -7.80
CA ALA A 144 -18.24 -11.56 -8.62
C ALA A 144 -18.79 -10.30 -7.93
N PHE A 145 -18.98 -10.31 -6.60
CA PHE A 145 -19.66 -9.23 -5.89
C PHE A 145 -18.75 -8.08 -5.43
N THR A 146 -17.44 -8.31 -5.28
CA THR A 146 -16.47 -7.25 -4.92
C THR A 146 -15.84 -6.56 -6.13
N ARG A 147 -15.91 -7.16 -7.32
CA ARG A 147 -15.43 -6.56 -8.59
C ARG A 147 -16.21 -5.30 -8.99
N ASP A 148 -17.50 -5.22 -8.63
CA ASP A 148 -18.35 -4.06 -8.95
C ASP A 148 -18.09 -2.83 -8.05
N LEU A 149 -17.38 -2.99 -6.93
CA LEU A 149 -17.15 -1.91 -5.95
C LEU A 149 -15.73 -1.34 -5.98
N SER A 150 -14.76 -2.12 -6.48
CA SER A 150 -13.36 -1.69 -6.58
C SER A 150 -13.08 -1.10 -7.95
N SER A 151 -13.10 0.23 -8.07
CA SER A 151 -12.68 0.89 -9.31
C SER A 151 -11.30 0.38 -9.75
N SER A 152 -11.08 0.10 -11.03
CA SER A 152 -9.79 -0.42 -11.55
C SER A 152 -8.57 0.38 -11.07
N GLN A 153 -8.73 1.68 -10.79
CA GLN A 153 -7.69 2.54 -10.23
C GLN A 153 -7.24 2.13 -8.82
N LEU A 154 -8.15 1.64 -7.97
CA LEU A 154 -7.81 1.17 -6.63
C LEU A 154 -7.12 -0.20 -6.66
N ILE A 155 -7.52 -1.06 -7.60
CA ILE A 155 -6.83 -2.34 -7.84
C ILE A 155 -5.39 -2.07 -8.30
N ILE A 156 -5.20 -1.15 -9.25
CA ILE A 156 -3.86 -0.72 -9.71
C ILE A 156 -3.04 -0.15 -8.54
N LEU A 157 -3.64 0.68 -7.69
CA LEU A 157 -2.96 1.24 -6.52
C LEU A 157 -2.57 0.17 -5.49
N ALA A 158 -3.47 -0.78 -5.21
CA ALA A 158 -3.21 -1.89 -4.31
C ALA A 158 -2.09 -2.80 -4.83
N LEU A 159 -2.11 -3.15 -6.12
CA LEU A 159 -1.04 -3.92 -6.74
C LEU A 159 0.29 -3.15 -6.69
N SER A 160 0.29 -1.85 -6.98
CA SER A 160 1.48 -1.00 -6.88
C SER A 160 2.04 -0.93 -5.46
N ALA A 161 1.16 -0.78 -4.45
CA ALA A 161 1.54 -0.81 -3.05
C ALA A 161 2.14 -2.15 -2.63
N LEU A 162 1.56 -3.25 -3.09
CA LEU A 162 2.08 -4.59 -2.85
C LEU A 162 3.51 -4.75 -3.38
N GLY A 163 3.78 -4.27 -4.59
CA GLY A 163 5.09 -4.45 -5.24
C GLY A 163 6.16 -3.42 -4.85
N THR A 164 5.84 -2.39 -4.07
CA THR A 164 6.78 -1.32 -3.70
C THR A 164 7.09 -1.27 -2.21
N PHE A 165 6.23 -1.85 -1.37
CA PHE A 165 6.42 -1.90 0.05
C PHE A 165 7.13 -3.20 0.43
N ASP A 166 8.03 -3.14 1.42
CA ASP A 166 8.74 -4.32 1.91
C ASP A 166 7.84 -5.07 2.90
N PHE A 167 7.46 -6.30 2.59
CA PHE A 167 6.63 -7.19 3.43
C PHE A 167 7.37 -8.47 3.87
N SER A 168 8.71 -8.44 3.89
CA SER A 168 9.63 -9.50 4.33
C SER A 168 8.98 -10.74 5.01
N GLY A 169 9.03 -11.90 4.32
CA GLY A 169 8.70 -13.22 4.89
C GLY A 169 7.26 -13.75 4.70
N HIS A 170 6.32 -12.94 4.21
CA HIS A 170 4.90 -13.34 4.07
C HIS A 170 4.28 -13.08 2.68
N ILE A 171 5.12 -12.72 1.71
CA ILE A 171 4.70 -12.24 0.38
C ILE A 171 4.19 -13.37 -0.51
N PHE A 172 4.83 -14.53 -0.47
CA PHE A 172 4.68 -15.54 -1.52
C PHE A 172 3.26 -16.09 -1.66
N GLU A 173 2.62 -16.46 -0.55
CA GLU A 173 1.25 -16.97 -0.57
C GLU A 173 0.24 -15.88 -0.96
N PHE A 174 0.54 -14.63 -0.58
CA PHE A 174 -0.29 -13.49 -0.94
C PHE A 174 -0.22 -13.19 -2.44
N VAL A 175 0.96 -13.25 -3.06
CA VAL A 175 1.14 -13.04 -4.52
C VAL A 175 0.29 -14.00 -5.34
N ARG A 176 0.23 -15.27 -4.92
CA ARG A 176 -0.59 -16.27 -5.60
C ARG A 176 -2.07 -15.89 -5.62
N ASN A 177 -2.57 -15.41 -4.50
CA ASN A 177 -4.00 -15.14 -4.35
C ASN A 177 -4.39 -13.73 -4.83
N ALA A 178 -3.46 -12.77 -4.75
CA ALA A 178 -3.75 -11.35 -4.93
C ALA A 178 -3.18 -10.74 -6.22
N ALA A 179 -2.21 -11.38 -6.91
CA ALA A 179 -1.61 -10.82 -8.12
C ALA A 179 -1.89 -11.67 -9.38
N LEU A 180 -1.81 -13.01 -9.28
CA LEU A 180 -2.09 -13.93 -10.39
C LEU A 180 -3.45 -13.72 -11.08
N PRO A 181 -4.58 -13.54 -10.35
CA PRO A 181 -5.88 -13.35 -10.98
C PRO A 181 -5.96 -12.08 -11.85
N TYR A 182 -5.15 -11.07 -11.53
CA TYR A 182 -5.16 -9.78 -12.24
C TYR A 182 -4.30 -9.78 -13.51
N LEU A 183 -3.49 -10.82 -13.73
CA LEU A 183 -2.79 -11.00 -15.00
C LEU A 183 -3.75 -11.30 -16.15
N GLU A 184 -4.92 -11.87 -15.85
CA GLU A 184 -5.96 -12.24 -16.83
C GLU A 184 -7.14 -11.25 -16.80
N ASP A 185 -6.97 -10.06 -16.21
CA ASP A 185 -8.03 -9.05 -16.12
C ASP A 185 -8.37 -8.45 -17.49
N ASP A 186 -9.63 -8.09 -17.72
CA ASP A 186 -10.06 -7.46 -18.98
C ASP A 186 -9.40 -6.09 -19.21
N ASN A 187 -9.09 -5.37 -18.12
CA ASN A 187 -8.46 -4.05 -18.17
C ASN A 187 -6.94 -4.16 -18.34
N ALA A 188 -6.43 -3.66 -19.48
CA ALA A 188 -5.01 -3.67 -19.81
C ALA A 188 -4.11 -2.94 -18.80
N ASP A 189 -4.64 -1.94 -18.07
CA ASP A 189 -3.88 -1.22 -17.06
C ASP A 189 -3.76 -2.03 -15.75
N VAL A 190 -4.80 -2.80 -15.41
CA VAL A 190 -4.79 -3.73 -14.27
C VAL A 190 -3.83 -4.90 -14.55
N ARG A 191 -3.90 -5.50 -15.75
CA ARG A 191 -2.93 -6.53 -16.19
C ARG A 191 -1.49 -6.07 -16.06
N ARG A 192 -1.21 -4.84 -16.52
CA ARG A 192 0.14 -4.25 -16.42
C ARG A 192 0.59 -4.06 -14.99
N ALA A 193 -0.28 -3.51 -14.14
CA ALA A 193 0.03 -3.30 -12.72
C ALA A 193 0.33 -4.65 -12.04
N GLY A 194 -0.50 -5.67 -12.28
CA GLY A 194 -0.29 -7.02 -11.76
C GLY A 194 1.05 -7.61 -12.20
N ALA A 195 1.40 -7.47 -13.48
CA ALA A 195 2.66 -7.97 -14.01
C ALA A 195 3.89 -7.30 -13.39
N LEU A 196 3.90 -5.97 -13.30
CA LEU A 196 4.99 -5.22 -12.68
C LEU A 196 5.17 -5.60 -11.20
N THR A 197 4.05 -5.76 -10.50
CA THR A 197 4.04 -6.20 -9.10
C THR A 197 4.64 -7.60 -8.96
N CYS A 198 4.21 -8.56 -9.78
CA CYS A 198 4.79 -9.91 -9.81
C CYS A 198 6.31 -9.85 -10.04
N CYS A 199 6.76 -9.13 -11.07
CA CYS A 199 8.19 -9.03 -11.39
C CYS A 199 9.02 -8.46 -10.24
N ARG A 200 8.54 -7.41 -9.56
CA ARG A 200 9.24 -6.82 -8.40
C ARG A 200 9.33 -7.78 -7.24
N LEU A 201 8.25 -8.51 -6.94
CA LEU A 201 8.21 -9.42 -5.80
C LEU A 201 9.13 -10.63 -6.00
N PHE A 202 9.31 -11.10 -7.23
CA PHE A 202 10.30 -12.15 -7.53
C PHE A 202 11.76 -11.69 -7.43
N ILE A 203 12.02 -10.37 -7.48
CA ILE A 203 13.38 -9.83 -7.33
C ILE A 203 13.71 -9.58 -5.86
N VAL A 204 12.73 -9.09 -5.09
CA VAL A 204 12.91 -8.70 -3.68
C VAL A 204 12.96 -9.90 -2.75
N ASP A 205 12.22 -10.97 -3.04
CA ASP A 205 12.28 -12.20 -2.28
C ASP A 205 13.05 -13.25 -3.10
N PRO A 206 14.30 -13.60 -2.72
CA PRO A 206 15.05 -14.66 -3.38
C PRO A 206 14.47 -16.00 -2.91
N ILE A 207 13.25 -16.30 -3.37
CA ILE A 207 12.62 -17.62 -3.34
C ILE A 207 13.55 -18.65 -4.03
N CYS A 208 14.53 -18.20 -4.81
CA CYS A 208 15.67 -19.00 -5.29
C CYS A 208 16.36 -19.85 -4.20
N TYR A 209 16.27 -19.47 -2.91
CA TYR A 209 16.81 -20.26 -1.81
C TYR A 209 15.77 -21.11 -1.05
N GLN A 210 14.46 -20.89 -1.28
CA GLN A 210 13.41 -21.78 -0.77
C GLN A 210 13.25 -22.97 -1.73
N ALA A 211 14.06 -24.00 -1.50
CA ALA A 211 14.02 -25.28 -2.23
C ALA A 211 12.78 -26.13 -1.91
N SER A 212 11.58 -25.53 -1.83
CA SER A 212 10.32 -26.28 -1.74
C SER A 212 9.74 -26.46 -3.14
N SER A 213 9.34 -27.70 -3.47
CA SER A 213 8.70 -28.03 -4.75
C SER A 213 7.51 -27.12 -5.06
N HIS A 214 6.74 -26.75 -4.03
CA HIS A 214 5.59 -25.87 -4.16
C HIS A 214 5.95 -24.46 -4.62
N ALA A 215 7.06 -23.90 -4.14
CA ALA A 215 7.50 -22.57 -4.54
C ALA A 215 7.93 -22.53 -6.02
N ILE A 216 8.59 -23.59 -6.49
CA ILE A 216 9.04 -23.73 -7.88
C ILE A 216 7.83 -23.82 -8.84
N GLU A 217 6.79 -24.57 -8.49
CA GLU A 217 5.57 -24.69 -9.30
C GLU A 217 4.88 -23.34 -9.51
N ILE A 218 4.74 -22.56 -8.43
CA ILE A 218 4.11 -21.24 -8.50
C ILE A 218 4.94 -20.26 -9.32
N ILE A 219 6.27 -20.27 -9.18
CA ILE A 219 7.16 -19.47 -10.04
C ILE A 219 6.97 -19.85 -11.50
N SER A 220 6.92 -21.15 -11.81
CA SER A 220 6.72 -21.64 -13.18
C SER A 220 5.39 -21.16 -13.77
N ASP A 221 4.29 -21.22 -13.00
CA ASP A 221 2.98 -20.76 -13.45
C ASP A 221 2.96 -19.25 -13.69
N VAL A 222 3.54 -18.46 -12.79
CA VAL A 222 3.59 -17.01 -12.96
C VAL A 222 4.47 -16.61 -14.15
N LEU A 223 5.63 -17.24 -14.33
CA LEU A 223 6.50 -17.00 -15.50
C LEU A 223 5.80 -17.36 -16.81
N ALA A 224 5.06 -18.47 -16.86
CA ALA A 224 4.29 -18.86 -18.04
C ALA A 224 3.22 -17.82 -18.39
N LYS A 225 2.50 -17.30 -17.40
CA LYS A 225 1.50 -16.24 -17.60
C LYS A 225 2.12 -14.90 -17.99
N LEU A 226 3.23 -14.51 -17.37
CA LEU A 226 3.97 -13.30 -17.74
C LEU A 226 4.52 -13.37 -19.17
N LEU A 227 5.02 -14.53 -19.59
CA LEU A 227 5.47 -14.74 -20.97
C LEU A 227 4.31 -14.65 -21.96
N THR A 228 3.19 -15.29 -21.65
CA THR A 228 1.96 -15.23 -22.48
C THR A 228 1.48 -13.79 -22.64
N LEU A 229 1.48 -13.00 -21.56
CA LEU A 229 1.17 -11.57 -21.61
C LEU A 229 2.18 -10.76 -22.42
N GLY A 230 3.47 -11.05 -22.28
CA GLY A 230 4.53 -10.38 -23.04
C GLY A 230 4.39 -10.62 -24.55
N ILE A 231 3.89 -11.78 -24.96
CA ILE A 231 3.61 -12.13 -26.35
C ILE A 231 2.30 -11.49 -26.83
N ALA A 232 1.25 -11.48 -25.99
CA ALA A 232 -0.06 -10.95 -26.35
C ALA A 232 -0.13 -9.41 -26.38
N ASP A 233 0.66 -8.71 -25.54
CA ASP A 233 0.65 -7.25 -25.38
C ASP A 233 2.08 -6.62 -25.51
N PRO A 234 2.79 -6.80 -26.64
CA PRO A 234 4.21 -6.43 -26.77
C PRO A 234 4.47 -4.92 -26.63
N GLY A 235 3.54 -4.06 -27.05
CA GLY A 235 3.73 -2.61 -27.12
C GLY A 235 3.65 -1.86 -25.77
N LYS A 236 3.04 -2.44 -24.74
CA LYS A 236 2.86 -1.80 -23.41
C LYS A 236 3.55 -2.52 -22.25
N PHE A 237 3.99 -3.77 -22.47
CA PHE A 237 4.66 -4.60 -21.46
C PHE A 237 6.19 -4.36 -21.46
N VAL A 238 6.80 -4.35 -22.66
CA VAL A 238 8.27 -4.27 -22.84
C VAL A 238 8.86 -2.90 -22.47
N CYS A 239 8.19 -1.80 -22.82
CA CYS A 239 8.65 -0.45 -22.48
C CYS A 239 8.58 -0.14 -20.98
N SER A 240 7.69 -0.81 -20.23
CA SER A 240 7.46 -0.51 -18.82
C SER A 240 8.36 -1.33 -17.87
N LEU A 241 8.79 -2.52 -18.30
CA LEU A 241 9.76 -3.37 -17.58
C LEU A 241 11.18 -2.80 -17.68
N THR A 242 11.57 -2.31 -18.86
CA THR A 242 12.90 -1.74 -19.10
C THR A 242 13.16 -0.43 -18.34
N GLY A 243 12.13 0.36 -18.03
CA GLY A 243 12.28 1.62 -17.28
C GLY A 243 12.21 1.52 -15.74
N HIS A 244 11.86 0.36 -15.18
CA HIS A 244 11.73 0.17 -13.71
C HIS A 244 12.67 -0.91 -13.14
N LEU A 245 13.44 -1.60 -14.00
CA LEU A 245 14.42 -2.62 -13.61
C LEU A 245 15.88 -2.12 -13.72
N THR A 246 16.08 -0.87 -14.14
CA THR A 246 17.33 -0.09 -14.01
C THR A 246 17.25 0.85 -12.83
#